data_AF-A0A2D5JLU7-F1
#
_entry.id   AF-A0A2D5JLU7-F1
#
_cell.length_a   1.000
_cell.length_b   1.000
_cell.length_c   1.000
_cell.angle_alpha   90.00
_cell.angle_beta   90.00
_cell.angle_gamma   90.00
#
_symmetry.space_group_name_H-M   'P 1'
#
loop_
_entity.id
_entity.type
_entity.pdbx_description
1 polymer ?
#
loop_
_entity_poly.entity_id
_entity_poly.type
_entity_poly.pdbx_seq_one_letter_code
_entity_poly.pdbx_strand_id
1 'polypeptide(L)'
;MFPTLSHLIEYITGIFIPLPFKTFGFFIALAFLAGSYFISNDLEEKNKSGVIPTTRKKALKGRPTNLKDFIKNSITAVLIGFKGLFAYHNYDFFSNDTFSFL
;
A
#
# COMPACT_ATOMS: atom_id res chain seq x y z
N MET A 1 5.50 -13.80 18.15
CA MET A 1 5.08 -12.79 17.16
C MET A 1 3.79 -12.16 17.64
N PHE A 2 3.64 -10.84 17.56
CA PHE A 2 2.38 -10.19 17.92
C PHE A 2 1.34 -10.43 16.82
N PRO A 3 0.11 -10.86 17.13
CA PRO A 3 -0.87 -11.20 16.09
C PRO A 3 -1.37 -9.96 15.33
N THR A 4 -1.41 -8.80 15.97
CA THR A 4 -1.80 -7.52 15.37
C THR A 4 -0.84 -6.40 15.80
N LEU A 5 -0.86 -5.29 15.07
CA LEU A 5 -0.10 -4.09 15.42
C LEU A 5 -0.57 -3.52 16.76
N SER A 6 -1.85 -3.71 17.11
CA SER A 6 -2.43 -3.36 18.41
C SER A 6 -1.62 -3.95 19.57
N HIS A 7 -1.34 -5.26 19.53
CA HIS A 7 -0.60 -5.93 20.60
C HIS A 7 0.88 -5.56 20.64
N LEU A 8 1.47 -5.19 19.50
CA LEU A 8 2.84 -4.65 19.49
C LEU A 8 2.89 -3.28 20.16
N ILE A 9 1.93 -2.41 19.87
CA ILE A 9 1.83 -1.08 20.49
C ILE A 9 1.56 -1.21 21.99
N GLU A 10 0.63 -2.09 22.38
CA GLU A 10 0.31 -2.39 23.76
C GLU A 10 1.56 -2.87 24.52
N TYR A 11 2.38 -3.74 23.93
CA TYR A 11 3.61 -4.20 24.54
C TYR A 11 4.66 -3.09 24.75
N ILE A 12 4.77 -2.14 23.82
CA ILE A 12 5.77 -1.05 23.88
C ILE A 12 5.30 0.11 24.77
N THR A 13 4.00 0.41 24.76
CA THR A 13 3.45 1.66 25.34
C THR A 13 2.51 1.42 26.51
N GLY A 14 2.03 0.19 26.72
CA GLY A 14 0.98 -0.16 27.68
C GLY A 14 -0.44 0.22 27.23
N ILE A 15 -0.62 0.83 26.05
CA ILE A 15 -1.92 1.32 25.55
C ILE A 15 -2.43 0.38 24.45
N PHE A 16 -3.65 -0.12 24.61
CA PHE A 16 -4.32 -0.92 23.57
C PHE A 16 -5.08 -0.03 22.59
N ILE A 17 -4.68 -0.06 21.32
CA ILE A 17 -5.36 0.64 20.22
C ILE A 17 -5.84 -0.43 19.22
N PRO A 18 -7.17 -0.60 19.00
CA PRO A 18 -7.70 -1.68 18.17
C PRO A 18 -7.47 -1.42 16.67
N LEU A 19 -6.27 -1.74 16.18
CA LEU A 19 -5.91 -1.59 14.77
C LEU A 19 -6.20 -2.87 13.94
N PRO A 20 -6.76 -2.74 12.72
CA PRO A 20 -7.06 -3.88 11.83
C PRO A 20 -5.81 -4.37 11.05
N PHE A 21 -4.59 -4.10 11.54
CA PHE A 21 -3.35 -4.45 10.82
C PHE A 21 -2.67 -5.65 11.47
N LYS A 22 -2.51 -6.73 10.71
CA LYS A 22 -1.66 -7.86 11.11
C LYS A 22 -0.19 -7.46 10.96
N THR A 23 0.63 -7.82 11.94
CA THR A 23 2.07 -7.43 11.97
C THR A 23 2.85 -7.98 10.77
N PHE A 24 2.56 -9.22 10.36
CA PHE A 24 3.20 -9.86 9.22
C PHE A 24 3.07 -9.01 7.94
N GLY A 25 1.84 -8.68 7.55
CA GLY A 25 1.60 -7.89 6.34
C GLY A 25 2.15 -6.47 6.44
N PHE A 26 2.06 -5.86 7.64
CA PHE A 26 2.60 -4.52 7.88
C PHE A 26 4.12 -4.45 7.65
N PHE A 27 4.89 -5.36 8.25
CA PHE A 27 6.35 -5.35 8.08
C PHE A 27 6.79 -5.77 6.67
N ILE A 28 6.03 -6.64 5.99
CA ILE A 28 6.28 -6.95 4.57
C ILE A 28 6.11 -5.71 3.70
N ALA A 29 5.02 -4.95 3.91
CA ALA A 29 4.79 -3.70 3.18
C ALA A 29 5.92 -2.69 3.43
N LEU A 30 6.38 -2.56 4.67
CA LEU A 30 7.54 -1.72 5.02
C LEU A 30 8.83 -2.20 4.36
N ALA A 31 9.08 -3.52 4.30
CA ALA A 31 10.26 -4.07 3.64
C ALA A 31 10.25 -3.77 2.13
N PHE A 32 9.11 -3.89 1.46
CA PHE A 32 8.98 -3.49 0.05
C PHE A 32 9.17 -1.99 -0.16
N LEU A 33 8.62 -1.15 0.72
CA LEU A 33 8.77 0.30 0.64
C LEU A 33 10.25 0.70 0.80
N ALA A 34 10.91 0.18 1.83
CA ALA A 34 12.33 0.41 2.07
C ALA A 34 13.18 -0.11 0.91
N GLY A 35 12.94 -1.35 0.46
CA GLY A 35 13.65 -1.94 -0.67
C GLY A 35 13.49 -1.11 -1.95
N SER A 36 12.26 -0.69 -2.27
CA SER A 36 12.00 0.18 -3.43
C SER A 36 12.75 1.51 -3.33
N TYR A 37 12.80 2.11 -2.13
CA TYR A 37 13.50 3.37 -1.91
C TYR A 37 15.02 3.22 -2.14
N PHE A 38 15.65 2.24 -1.51
CA PHE A 38 17.09 2.02 -1.66
C PHE A 38 17.49 1.64 -3.08
N ILE A 39 16.72 0.75 -3.72
CA ILE A 39 16.96 0.36 -5.12
C ILE A 39 16.79 1.58 -6.04
N SER A 40 15.77 2.40 -5.83
CA SER A 40 15.56 3.60 -6.66
C SER A 40 16.72 4.59 -6.53
N ASN A 41 17.24 4.79 -5.32
CA ASN A 41 18.38 5.68 -5.07
C ASN A 41 19.67 5.15 -5.72
N ASP A 42 19.96 3.85 -5.56
CA ASP A 42 21.12 3.20 -6.19
C ASP A 42 21.05 3.24 -7.73
N LEU A 43 19.86 3.00 -8.30
CA LEU A 43 19.63 3.14 -9.74
C LEU A 43 19.82 4.58 -10.22
N GLU A 44 19.36 5.57 -9.46
CA GLU A 44 19.56 6.98 -9.78
C GLU A 44 21.06 7.37 -9.77
N GLU A 45 21.81 6.88 -8.79
CA GLU A 45 23.26 7.12 -8.70
C GLU A 45 24.02 6.47 -9.86
N LYS A 46 23.71 5.21 -10.19
CA LYS A 46 24.29 4.50 -11.35
C LYS A 46 23.92 5.14 -12.68
N ASN A 47 22.74 5.77 -12.75
CA ASN A 47 22.33 6.54 -13.92
C ASN A 47 23.16 7.84 -14.05
N LYS A 48 23.41 8.55 -12.93
CA LYS A 48 24.26 9.76 -12.90
C LYS A 48 25.73 9.48 -13.21
N SER A 49 26.27 8.35 -12.76
CA SER A 49 27.64 7.93 -13.04
C SER A 49 27.83 7.35 -14.45
N GLY A 50 26.77 7.24 -15.26
CA GLY A 50 26.82 6.74 -16.62
C GLY A 50 26.96 5.22 -16.75
N VAL A 51 26.85 4.49 -15.63
CA VAL A 51 26.88 3.01 -15.62
C VAL A 51 25.62 2.43 -16.26
N ILE A 52 24.46 3.09 -16.10
CA ILE A 52 23.20 2.69 -16.71
C ILE A 52 22.88 3.66 -17.87
N PRO A 53 22.62 3.18 -19.09
CA PRO A 53 22.32 4.04 -20.23
C PRO A 53 20.98 4.77 -20.04
N THR A 54 21.02 6.10 -20.08
CA THR A 54 19.80 6.94 -20.05
C THR A 54 18.98 6.75 -21.32
N THR A 55 17.82 6.11 -21.23
CA THR A 55 16.84 6.12 -22.33
C THR A 55 15.87 7.28 -22.13
N ARG A 56 15.96 8.33 -22.95
CA ARG A 56 14.94 9.39 -22.96
C ARG A 56 13.68 8.85 -23.64
N LYS A 57 12.74 8.35 -22.83
CA LYS A 57 11.40 8.00 -23.32
C LYS A 57 10.61 9.30 -23.54
N LYS A 58 10.12 9.53 -24.76
CA LYS A 58 9.17 10.62 -25.01
C LYS A 58 7.89 10.32 -24.23
N ALA A 59 7.62 11.11 -23.19
CA ALA A 59 6.36 11.04 -22.47
C ALA A 59 5.27 11.69 -23.33
N LEU A 60 4.35 10.88 -23.86
CA LEU A 60 3.15 11.38 -24.54
C LEU A 60 2.23 12.01 -23.48
N LYS A 61 2.34 13.33 -23.26
CA LYS A 61 1.41 14.10 -22.43
C LYS A 61 0.18 14.46 -23.26
N GLY A 62 -1.02 14.22 -22.71
CA GLY A 62 -2.28 14.60 -23.35
C GLY A 62 -2.94 13.53 -24.23
N ARG A 63 -2.52 12.25 -24.14
CA ARG A 63 -3.29 11.17 -24.77
C ARG A 63 -4.69 11.11 -24.13
N PRO A 64 -5.78 11.05 -24.92
CA PRO A 64 -7.11 10.91 -24.36
C PRO A 64 -7.16 9.65 -23.49
N THR A 65 -7.79 9.77 -22.33
CA THR A 65 -7.97 8.64 -21.41
C THR A 65 -8.66 7.51 -22.16
N ASN A 66 -8.02 6.35 -22.20
CA ASN A 66 -8.60 5.17 -22.80
C ASN A 66 -9.85 4.78 -22.01
N LEU A 67 -10.99 4.72 -22.68
CA LEU A 67 -12.29 4.41 -22.05
C LEU A 67 -12.24 3.08 -21.27
N LYS A 68 -11.48 2.10 -21.76
CA LYS A 68 -11.29 0.81 -21.08
C LYS A 68 -10.57 0.97 -19.74
N ASP A 69 -9.54 1.81 -19.69
CA ASP A 69 -8.75 2.04 -18.46
C ASP A 69 -9.58 2.84 -17.46
N PHE A 70 -10.36 3.82 -17.95
CA PHE A 70 -11.30 4.58 -17.12
C PHE A 70 -12.35 3.69 -16.46
N ILE A 71 -12.99 2.78 -17.22
CA ILE A 71 -14.00 1.87 -16.69
C ILE A 71 -13.38 0.93 -15.65
N LYS A 72 -12.22 0.33 -15.94
CA LYS A 72 -11.51 -0.56 -15.00
C LYS A 72 -11.17 0.15 -13.69
N ASN A 73 -10.62 1.36 -13.78
CA ASN A 73 -10.28 2.15 -12.60
C ASN A 73 -11.52 2.56 -11.82
N SER A 74 -12.61 2.94 -12.51
CA SER A 74 -13.89 3.27 -11.88
C SER A 74 -14.47 2.09 -11.12
N ILE A 75 -14.49 0.89 -11.71
CA ILE A 75 -14.96 -0.34 -11.03
C ILE A 75 -14.09 -0.63 -9.82
N THR A 76 -12.77 -0.54 -9.95
CA THR A 76 -11.83 -0.76 -8.85
C THR A 76 -12.07 0.23 -7.70
N ALA A 77 -12.24 1.51 -8.03
CA ALA A 77 -12.53 2.56 -7.05
C ALA A 77 -13.88 2.34 -6.34
N VAL A 78 -14.92 1.91 -7.07
CA VAL A 78 -16.22 1.56 -6.48
C VAL A 78 -16.10 0.36 -5.53
N LEU A 79 -15.38 -0.70 -5.91
CA LEU A 79 -15.20 -1.88 -5.05
C LEU A 79 -14.43 -1.54 -3.78
N ILE A 80 -13.33 -0.79 -3.90
CA ILE A 80 -12.53 -0.34 -2.75
C ILE A 80 -13.34 0.61 -1.88
N GLY A 81 -14.05 1.58 -2.48
CA GLY A 81 -14.84 2.56 -1.75
C GLY A 81 -16.03 1.95 -1.03
N PHE A 82 -16.77 1.05 -1.69
CA PHE A 82 -17.90 0.34 -1.08
C PHE A 82 -17.46 -0.50 0.11
N LYS A 83 -16.42 -1.32 -0.04
CA LYS A 83 -15.84 -2.08 1.08
C LYS A 83 -15.31 -1.12 2.16
N GLY A 84 -14.52 -0.12 1.79
CA GLY A 84 -13.95 0.84 2.74
C GLY A 84 -15.02 1.56 3.59
N LEU A 85 -16.12 2.00 2.98
CA LEU A 85 -17.25 2.59 3.70
C LEU A 85 -17.91 1.59 4.64
N PHE A 86 -18.10 0.34 4.22
CA PHE A 86 -18.67 -0.70 5.08
C PHE A 86 -17.76 -1.03 6.28
N ALA A 87 -16.45 -1.11 6.07
CA ALA A 87 -15.46 -1.29 7.14
C ALA A 87 -15.47 -0.13 8.13
N TYR A 88 -15.59 1.11 7.64
CA TYR A 88 -15.66 2.29 8.49
C TYR A 88 -16.90 2.28 9.39
N HIS A 89 -18.08 1.95 8.84
CA HIS A 89 -19.31 1.88 9.63
C HIS A 89 -19.36 0.68 10.58
N ASN A 90 -18.66 -0.42 10.26
CA ASN A 90 -18.62 -1.65 11.06
C ASN A 90 -17.21 -1.89 11.61
N TYR A 91 -16.63 -0.85 12.20
CA TYR A 91 -15.22 -0.86 12.61
C TYR A 91 -14.91 -1.97 13.61
N ASP A 92 -15.77 -2.18 14.62
CA ASP A 92 -15.55 -3.21 15.63
C ASP A 92 -15.54 -4.62 15.03
N PHE A 93 -16.43 -4.90 14.07
CA PHE A 93 -16.45 -6.15 13.34
C PHE A 93 -15.17 -6.30 12.51
N PHE A 94 -14.77 -5.24 11.81
CA PHE A 94 -13.59 -5.22 10.94
C PHE A 94 -12.27 -5.37 11.71
N SER A 95 -12.12 -4.76 12.88
CA SER A 95 -10.91 -4.85 13.69
C SER A 95 -10.73 -6.22 14.33
N ASN A 96 -11.84 -6.89 14.66
CA ASN A 96 -11.84 -8.21 15.28
C ASN A 96 -11.57 -9.33 14.27
N ASP A 97 -12.22 -9.29 13.10
CA ASP A 97 -12.02 -10.27 12.04
C ASP A 97 -11.85 -9.64 10.65
N THR A 98 -10.60 -9.30 10.35
CA THR A 98 -10.21 -8.77 9.03
C THR A 98 -10.32 -9.79 7.90
N PHE A 99 -10.28 -11.09 8.18
CA PHE A 99 -10.27 -12.12 7.13
C PHE A 99 -11.66 -12.40 6.61
N SER A 100 -12.67 -12.39 7.49
CA SER A 100 -14.09 -12.49 7.10
C SER A 100 -14.54 -11.35 6.16
N PHE A 101 -13.76 -10.27 6.08
CA PHE A 101 -14.06 -9.11 5.26
C PHE A 101 -13.56 -9.22 3.80
N LEU A 102 -12.57 -10.08 3.54
CA LEU A 102 -11.93 -10.24 2.23
C LEU A 102 -12.87 -10.90 1.23
#